data_AF-A0A2E7TXB0-F1
#
_entry.id   AF-A0A2E7TXB0-F1
#
_cell.length_a   1.000
_cell.length_b   1.000
_cell.length_c   1.000
_cell.angle_alpha   90.00
_cell.angle_beta   90.00
_cell.angle_gamma   90.00
#
_symmetry.space_group_name_H-M   'P 1'
#
loop_
_entity.id
_entity.type
_entity.pdbx_description
1 polymer ?
#
loop_
_entity_poly.entity_id
_entity_poly.type
_entity_poly.pdbx_seq_one_letter_code
_entity_poly.pdbx_strand_id
1 'polypeptide(L)' 'QIFTKPVVDRPTMFFEIIQRKGAKSFGKGNFKALFEAIEREQETRGTL' A
#
# COMPACT_ATOMS: atom_id res chain seq x y z
N GLN A 1 -7.56 -6.30 -1.49
CA GLN A 1 -7.05 -4.97 -1.11
C GLN A 1 -6.09 -4.56 -2.20
N ILE A 2 -6.20 -3.34 -2.70
CA ILE A 2 -5.28 -2.78 -3.68
C ILE A 2 -5.00 -1.32 -3.32
N PHE A 3 -3.78 -0.87 -3.52
CA PHE A 3 -3.32 0.47 -3.18
C PHE A 3 -2.98 1.23 -4.45
N THR A 4 -3.30 2.51 -4.49
CA THR A 4 -2.89 3.39 -5.58
C THR A 4 -1.45 3.82 -5.41
N LYS A 5 -0.85 4.37 -6.48
CA LYS A 5 0.33 5.22 -6.33
C LYS A 5 -0.02 6.48 -5.50
N PRO A 6 0.99 7.20 -4.98
CA PRO A 6 0.74 8.50 -4.36
C PRO A 6 -0.01 9.45 -5.29
N VAL A 7 -0.95 10.21 -4.73
CA VAL A 7 -1.81 11.14 -5.49
C VAL A 7 -1.33 12.59 -5.45
N VAL A 8 -0.27 12.85 -4.69
CA VAL A 8 0.43 14.14 -4.61
C VAL A 8 1.91 13.92 -4.91
N ASP A 9 2.62 14.96 -5.33
CA ASP A 9 4.03 14.86 -5.74
C ASP A 9 4.93 14.30 -4.63
N ARG A 10 4.64 14.68 -3.38
CA ARG A 10 5.31 14.09 -2.21
C ARG A 10 4.70 12.70 -1.94
N PRO A 11 5.50 11.63 -1.75
CA PRO A 11 4.98 10.28 -1.61
C PRO A 11 4.43 9.99 -0.20
N THR A 12 3.38 10.71 0.19
CA THR A 12 2.81 10.69 1.54
C THR A 12 1.34 10.29 1.58
N MET A 13 0.58 10.51 0.51
CA MET A 13 -0.86 10.24 0.47
C MET A 13 -1.21 9.31 -0.68
N PHE A 14 -1.91 8.22 -0.38
CA PHE A 14 -2.41 7.24 -1.33
C PHE A 14 -3.80 6.75 -0.87
N PHE A 15 -4.51 6.04 -1.76
CA PHE A 15 -5.79 5.43 -1.45
C PHE A 15 -5.69 3.91 -1.43
N GLU A 16 -6.52 3.30 -0.58
CA GLU A 16 -6.76 1.86 -0.57
C GLU A 16 -8.17 1.57 -1.09
N ILE A 17 -8.29 0.60 -1.98
CA ILE A 17 -9.56 0.01 -2.39
C ILE A 17 -9.65 -1.40 -1.80
N ILE A 18 -10.67 -1.62 -0.98
CA ILE A 18 -10.92 -2.89 -0.30
C ILE A 18 -12.34 -3.40 -0.56
N GLN A 19 -12.43 -4.66 -1.01
CA GLN A 19 -13.67 -5.42 -0.98
C GLN A 19 -13.57 -6.47 0.13
N ARG A 20 -14.60 -6.53 0.99
CA ARG A 20 -14.72 -7.53 2.06
C ARG A 20 -15.78 -8.56 1.66
N LYS A 21 -15.41 -9.84 1.68
CA LYS A 21 -16.34 -10.98 1.56
C LYS A 21 -16.40 -11.73 2.89
N GLY A 22 -17.16 -11.20 3.84
CA GLY A 22 -17.29 -11.75 5.20
C GLY A 22 -16.16 -11.40 6.19
N ALA A 23 -15.06 -10.80 5.72
CA ALA A 23 -13.93 -10.40 6.58
C ALA A 23 -14.26 -9.15 7.42
N LYS A 24 -14.20 -9.28 8.76
CA LYS A 24 -14.49 -8.19 9.72
C LYS A 24 -13.26 -7.38 10.16
N SER A 25 -12.05 -7.90 9.92
CA SER A 25 -10.78 -7.28 10.33
C SER A 25 -9.76 -7.30 9.19
N PHE A 26 -8.50 -6.96 9.48
CA PHE A 26 -7.40 -6.95 8.52
C PHE A 26 -6.62 -8.27 8.55
N GLY A 27 -6.04 -8.65 7.42
CA GLY A 27 -5.18 -9.83 7.30
C GLY A 27 -3.69 -9.47 7.34
N LYS A 28 -2.90 -10.18 8.15
CA LYS A 28 -1.44 -9.96 8.27
C LYS A 28 -0.70 -10.07 6.93
N GLY A 29 -1.13 -10.97 6.05
CA GLY A 29 -0.53 -11.16 4.72
C GLY A 29 -0.69 -9.94 3.81
N ASN A 30 -1.86 -9.30 3.82
CA ASN A 30 -2.12 -8.11 3.01
C ASN A 30 -1.29 -6.92 3.48
N PHE A 31 -1.00 -6.85 4.79
CA PHE A 31 -0.14 -5.83 5.37
C PHE A 31 1.33 -6.00 4.93
N LYS A 32 1.85 -7.23 4.93
CA LYS A 32 3.21 -7.51 4.42
C LYS A 32 3.35 -7.11 2.94
N ALA A 33 2.37 -7.49 2.11
CA ALA A 33 2.37 -7.17 0.68
C ALA A 33 2.29 -5.65 0.42
N LEU A 34 1.58 -4.88 1.28
CA LEU A 34 1.57 -3.42 1.23
C LEU A 34 2.97 -2.85 1.49
N PHE A 35 3.63 -3.29 2.56
CA PHE A 35 4.97 -2.80 2.92
C PHE A 35 6.00 -3.10 1.82
N GLU A 36 6.01 -4.32 1.29
CA GLU A 36 6.90 -4.72 0.19
C GLU A 36 6.64 -3.93 -1.11
N ALA A 37 5.40 -3.46 -1.33
CA ALA A 37 5.10 -2.59 -2.46
C ALA A 37 5.61 -1.16 -2.25
N ILE A 38 5.50 -0.63 -1.03
CA ILE A 38 6.01 0.69 -0.65
C ILE A 38 7.54 0.73 -0.67
N GLU A 39 8.21 -0.28 -0.10
CA GLU A 39 9.68 -0.37 -0.08
C GLU A 39 10.25 -0.38 -1.49
N ARG A 40 9.68 -1.18 -2.40
CA ARG A 40 10.08 -1.16 -3.83
C ARG A 40 9.91 0.22 -4.45
N GLU A 41 8.85 0.94 -4.11
CA GLU A 41 8.63 2.31 -4.62
C GLU A 41 9.63 3.30 -4.00
N GLN A 42 10.05 3.11 -2.74
CA GLN A 42 11.08 3.92 -2.08
C GLN A 42 12.47 3.65 -2.67
N GLU A 43 12.83 2.39 -2.93
CA GLU A 43 14.06 2.00 -3.63
C GLU A 43 14.15 2.68 -4.99
N THR A 44 13.07 2.63 -5.79
CA THR A 44 13.07 3.28 -7.12
C THR A 44 13.24 4.81 -7.06
N ARG A 45 12.91 5.42 -5.92
CA ARG A 45 13.08 6.86 -5.67
C ARG A 45 14.40 7.21 -4.98
N GLY A 46 15.19 6.21 -4.57
CA GLY A 46 16.44 6.41 -3.82
C GLY A 46 16.22 6.94 -2.41
N THR A 47 15.08 6.62 -1.77
CA THR A 47 14.73 7.09 -0.43
C THR A 47 14.51 5.94 0.56
N LEU A 48 15.12 4.77 0.31
CA LEU A 48 15.13 3.64 1.24
C LEU A 48 16.30 3.79 2.24
#